data_AF-A0A357TIV6-F1
#
_entry.id   AF-A0A357TIV6-F1
#
_cell.length_a   1.000
_cell.length_b   1.000
_cell.length_c   1.000
_cell.angle_alpha   90.00
_cell.angle_beta   90.00
_cell.angle_gamma   90.00
#
_symmetry.space_group_name_H-M   'P 1'
#
loop_
_entity.id
_entity.type
_entity.pdbx_description
1 polymer ?
#
loop_
_entity_poly.entity_id
_entity_poly.type
_entity_poly.pdbx_seq_one_letter_code
_entity_poly.pdbx_strand_id
1 'polypeptide(L)' 'FYVAITRAQISLAMSHCEHRKKYGEQIPCHPSPFLKEIPENLIVHGNDPSSEPASEEEGLDFFANLKASLEE' A
#
# COMPACT_ATOMS: atom_id res chain seq x y z
N PHE A 1 -10.93 -2.01 -11.01
CA PHE A 1 -10.39 -2.88 -9.95
C PHE A 1 -9.71 -4.11 -10.53
N TYR A 2 -10.44 -5.05 -11.13
CA TYR A 2 -9.89 -6.27 -11.76
C TYR A 2 -8.66 -6.03 -12.65
N VAL A 3 -8.77 -5.16 -13.67
CA VAL A 3 -7.65 -4.89 -14.59
C VAL A 3 -6.42 -4.35 -13.86
N ALA A 4 -6.61 -3.47 -12.88
CA ALA A 4 -5.50 -2.88 -12.12
C ALA A 4 -4.77 -3.93 -11.26
N ILE A 5 -5.52 -4.85 -10.64
CA ILE A 5 -4.93 -5.97 -9.88
C ILE A 5 -4.05 -6.82 -10.80
N THR A 6 -4.53 -7.16 -12.00
CA THR A 6 -3.77 -7.97 -12.95
C THR A 6 -2.56 -7.26 -13.60
N ARG A 7 -2.31 -5.97 -13.28
CA ARG A 7 -1.11 -5.26 -13.75
C ARG A 7 0.09 -5.45 -12.85
N ALA A 8 -0.12 -5.68 -11.57
CA ALA A 8 0.97 -5.96 -10.63
C ALA A 8 1.50 -7.38 -10.88
N GLN A 9 2.81 -7.49 -11.14
CA GLN A 9 3.46 -8.79 -11.38
C GLN A 9 4.04 -9.42 -10.10
N ILE A 10 4.53 -8.59 -9.18
CA ILE A 10 5.25 -9.02 -7.97
C ILE A 10 4.43 -8.70 -6.72
N SER A 11 4.14 -7.42 -6.49
CA SER A 11 3.38 -6.95 -5.32
C SER A 11 2.39 -5.86 -5.71
N LEU A 12 1.27 -5.79 -4.96
CA LEU A 12 0.23 -4.78 -5.13
C LEU A 12 0.00 -4.08 -3.78
N ALA A 13 0.27 -2.79 -3.74
CA ALA A 13 -0.11 -1.92 -2.63
C ALA A 13 -1.33 -1.08 -3.02
N MET A 14 -2.33 -1.03 -2.15
CA MET A 14 -3.52 -0.20 -2.33
C MET A 14 -3.66 0.74 -1.14
N SER A 15 -4.01 1.99 -1.40
CA SER A 15 -4.26 3.00 -0.37
C SER A 15 -5.66 3.60 -0.52
N HIS A 16 -6.20 4.08 0.60
CA HIS A 16 -7.39 4.92 0.62
C HIS A 16 -7.15 6.10 1.55
N CYS A 17 -7.85 7.21 1.31
CA CYS A 17 -7.85 8.38 2.18
C CYS A 17 -9.21 8.45 2.91
N GLU A 18 -9.21 8.91 4.16
CA GLU A 18 -10.44 9.20 4.89
C GLU A 18 -11.13 10.48 4.38
N HIS A 19 -10.34 11.46 3.93
CA HIS A 19 -10.81 12.74 3.43
C HIS A 19 -10.09 13.11 2.14
N ARG A 20 -10.82 13.69 1.19
CA ARG A 20 -10.27 14.21 -0.06
C ARG A 20 -10.71 15.64 -0.29
N LYS A 21 -9.78 16.49 -0.69
CA LYS A 21 -10.10 17.84 -1.15
C LYS A 21 -10.66 17.78 -2.58
N LYS A 22 -11.89 18.22 -2.77
CA LYS A 22 -12.53 18.31 -4.10
C LYS A 22 -13.25 19.64 -4.20
N TYR A 23 -12.97 20.40 -5.26
CA TYR A 23 -13.53 21.76 -5.48
C TYR A 23 -13.31 22.73 -4.30
N GLY A 24 -12.18 22.59 -3.59
CA GLY A 24 -11.85 23.44 -2.44
C GLY A 24 -12.35 22.92 -1.09
N GLU A 25 -13.31 22.00 -1.08
CA GLU A 25 -13.91 21.45 0.14
C GLU A 25 -13.30 20.08 0.51
N GLN A 26 -13.26 19.77 1.80
CA GLN A 26 -12.91 18.44 2.29
C GLN A 26 -14.15 17.54 2.30
N ILE A 27 -14.08 16.40 1.62
CA ILE A 27 -15.18 15.45 1.50
C ILE A 27 -14.74 14.12 2.13
N PRO A 28 -15.55 13.50 3.00
CA PRO A 28 -15.27 12.17 3.53
C PRO A 28 -15.26 11.13 2.40
N CYS A 29 -14.37 10.16 2.51
CA CYS A 29 -14.17 9.11 1.53
C CYS A 29 -14.29 7.75 2.23
N HIS A 30 -15.24 6.94 1.78
CA HIS A 30 -15.39 5.58 2.28
C HIS A 30 -14.48 4.62 1.49
N PRO A 31 -13.97 3.56 2.13
CA PRO A 31 -13.23 2.51 1.44
C PRO A 31 -14.05 1.90 0.29
N SER A 32 -13.36 1.55 -0.80
CA SER A 32 -14.00 0.92 -1.97
C SER A 32 -14.66 -0.41 -1.56
N PRO A 33 -15.90 -0.70 -2.00
CA PRO A 33 -16.56 -1.97 -1.69
C PRO A 33 -15.78 -3.17 -2.22
N PHE A 34 -15.05 -3.01 -3.33
CA PHE A 34 -14.21 -4.06 -3.90
C PHE A 34 -13.10 -4.57 -2.97
N LEU A 35 -12.70 -3.80 -1.95
CA LEU A 35 -11.73 -4.27 -0.95
C LEU A 35 -12.30 -5.42 -0.11
N LYS A 36 -13.63 -5.47 0.07
CA LYS A 36 -14.32 -6.54 0.82
C LYS A 36 -14.45 -7.83 0.03
N GLU A 37 -14.25 -7.77 -1.29
CA GLU A 37 -14.30 -8.94 -2.17
C GLU A 37 -12.97 -9.71 -2.17
N ILE A 38 -11.89 -9.11 -1.67
CA ILE A 38 -10.58 -9.76 -1.57
C ILE A 38 -10.57 -10.65 -0.31
N PRO A 39 -10.15 -11.92 -0.42
CA PRO A 39 -9.97 -12.79 0.75
C PRO A 39 -9.03 -12.16 1.80
N GLU A 40 -9.46 -12.08 3.06
CA GLU A 40 -8.72 -11.42 4.14
C GLU A 40 -7.32 -12.01 4.35
N ASN A 41 -7.14 -13.31 4.11
CA ASN A 41 -5.86 -14.00 4.25
C ASN A 41 -4.79 -13.56 3.23
N LEU A 42 -5.16 -12.78 2.21
CA LEU A 42 -4.24 -12.21 1.22
C LEU A 42 -3.93 -10.74 1.48
N ILE A 43 -4.54 -10.13 2.50
CA ILE A 43 -4.38 -8.70 2.80
C ILE A 43 -3.42 -8.55 3.97
N VAL A 44 -2.40 -7.71 3.78
CA VAL A 44 -1.55 -7.23 4.88
C VAL A 44 -1.95 -5.79 5.17
N HIS A 45 -2.46 -5.53 6.38
CA HIS A 45 -2.81 -4.18 6.79
C HIS A 45 -1.55 -3.44 7.24
N GLY A 46 -1.12 -2.43 6.47
CA GLY A 46 0.11 -1.68 6.77
C GLY A 46 0.10 -0.87 8.07
N ASN A 47 -1.06 -0.74 8.73
CA ASN A 47 -1.21 -0.11 10.05
C ASN A 47 -1.52 -1.14 11.15
N ASP A 48 -1.27 -2.42 10.93
CA ASP A 48 -1.48 -3.42 11.97
C ASP A 48 -0.50 -3.14 13.12
N PRO A 49 -0.99 -2.76 14.32
CA PRO A 49 -0.12 -2.46 15.45
C PRO A 49 0.64 -3.70 15.95
N SER A 50 0.28 -4.90 15.47
CA SER A 50 1.00 -6.14 15.74
C SER A 50 2.16 -6.42 14.78
N SER A 51 2.34 -5.62 13.71
CA SER A 51 3.49 -5.80 12.83
C SER A 51 4.76 -5.34 13.56
N GLU A 52 5.73 -6.24 13.70
CA GLU A 52 7.03 -5.87 14.25
C GLU A 52 7.69 -4.81 13.35
N PRO A 53 8.22 -3.71 13.93
CA PRO A 53 8.98 -2.75 13.16
C PRO A 53 10.17 -3.44 12.51
N ALA A 54 10.45 -3.11 11.25
CA ALA A 54 11.65 -3.61 10.57
C ALA A 54 12.89 -3.25 11.37
N SER A 55 13.86 -4.17 11.41
CA SER A 55 15.15 -3.92 12.06
C SER A 55 15.94 -2.82 11.33
N GLU A 56 16.86 -2.16 12.05
CA GLU A 56 17.70 -1.12 11.45
C GLU A 56 18.54 -1.65 10.28
N GLU A 57 19.03 -2.89 10.39
CA GLU A 57 19.82 -3.57 9.35
C GLU A 57 18.99 -3.83 8.09
N GLU A 58 17.78 -4.39 8.23
CA GLU A 58 16.85 -4.60 7.11
C GLU A 58 16.44 -3.28 6.43
N GLY A 59 16.26 -2.22 7.22
CA GLY A 59 15.98 -0.89 6.71
C GLY A 59 17.12 -0.36 5.83
N LEU A 60 18.36 -0.44 6.31
CA LEU A 60 19.54 0.01 5.56
C LEU A 60 19.73 -0.79 4.27
N ASP A 61 19.58 -2.11 4.32
CA ASP A 61 19.69 -2.99 3.15
C ASP A 61 18.59 -2.71 2.11
N PHE A 62 17.36 -2.43 2.55
CA PHE A 62 16.27 -2.05 1.66
C PHE A 62 16.60 -0.77 0.87
N PHE A 63 17.08 0.27 1.55
CA PHE A 63 17.45 1.52 0.88
C PHE A 63 18.70 1.39 0.00
N ALA A 64 19.67 0.57 0.39
CA ALA A 64 20.84 0.28 -0.43
C ALA A 64 20.45 -0.39 -1.75
N ASN A 65 19.58 -1.40 -1.70
CA ASN A 65 19.06 -2.08 -2.89
C ASN A 65 18.23 -1.14 -3.78
N LEU A 66 17.39 -0.28 -3.19
CA LEU A 66 16.64 0.73 -3.92
C LEU A 66 17.58 1.67 -4.69
N LYS A 67 18.65 2.14 -4.04
CA LYS A 67 19.64 3.02 -4.66
C LYS A 67 20.37 2.32 -5.81
N ALA A 68 20.81 1.08 -5.62
CA ALA A 68 21.49 0.32 -6.67
C ALA A 68 20.61 0.13 -7.92
N SER A 69 19.30 -0.09 -7.74
CA SER A 69 18.35 -0.25 -8.85
C SER A 69 18.11 1.02 -9.69
N LEU A 70 18.54 2.19 -9.21
CA LEU A 70 18.39 3.47 -9.91
C LEU A 70 19.67 3.90 -10.66
N GLU A 71 20.81 3.27 -10.34
CA GLU A 71 22.12 3.56 -10.96
C GLU A 71 22.42 2.64 -12.17
N GLU A 72 21.51 1.72 -12.48
CA GLU A 72 21.51 0.81 -13.64
C GLU A 72 20.53 1.28 -14.74
#